data_AF-K1R8E8-F1
#
_entry.id   AF-K1R8E8-F1
#
_cell.length_a   1.000
_cell.length_b   1.000
_cell.length_c   1.000
_cell.angle_alpha   90.00
_cell.angle_beta   90.00
_cell.angle_gamma   90.00
#
_symmetry.space_group_name_H-M   'P 1'
#
loop_
_entity.id
_entity.type
_entity.pdbx_description
1 polymer ?
#
loop_
_entity_poly.entity_id
_entity_poly.type
_entity_poly.pdbx_seq_one_letter_code
_entity_poly.pdbx_strand_id
1 'polypeptide(L)'
;TPKLTKEQCGYIMGVQANVWGEFIHHPDKVNYMAYPRAMALSEIGWSPAEKKNYADFRERLAGCLAELDRQGVTFRIPEPIGWDKAIVRGGNAIVDLKPSVEGADIYYTTDGTDPRLYGKLYTDTLQLPLSFSGVNIKCYLRLSSGRSSAVYTVVAPDTK
;
A
#
# COMPACT_ATOMS: atom_id res chain seq x y z
N THR A 1 14.64 -25.85 -2.36
CA THR A 1 13.80 -25.75 -3.57
C THR A 1 14.65 -25.99 -4.78
N PRO A 2 14.29 -26.91 -5.70
CA PRO A 2 15.02 -27.10 -6.95
C PRO A 2 15.06 -25.80 -7.76
N LYS A 3 16.19 -25.53 -8.42
CA LYS A 3 16.41 -24.35 -9.29
C LYS A 3 16.65 -24.83 -10.72
N LEU A 4 16.20 -24.04 -11.69
CA LEU A 4 16.50 -24.28 -13.10
C LEU A 4 18.00 -24.09 -13.35
N THR A 5 18.56 -24.87 -14.28
CA THR A 5 19.92 -24.63 -14.80
C THR A 5 19.94 -23.38 -15.68
N LYS A 6 21.12 -22.85 -15.99
CA LYS A 6 21.25 -21.67 -16.86
C LYS A 6 20.66 -21.93 -18.25
N GLU A 7 20.88 -23.12 -18.79
CA GLU A 7 20.35 -23.55 -20.08
C GLU A 7 18.81 -23.58 -20.06
N GLN A 8 18.23 -24.08 -18.97
CA GLN A 8 16.78 -24.13 -18.80
C GLN A 8 16.14 -22.75 -18.69
N CYS A 9 16.81 -21.78 -18.04
CA CYS A 9 16.35 -20.40 -17.98
C CYS A 9 16.21 -19.76 -19.37
N GLY A 10 17.01 -20.21 -20.36
CA GLY A 10 16.94 -19.71 -21.74
C GLY A 10 15.63 -19.99 -22.47
N TYR A 11 14.80 -20.92 -21.97
CA TYR A 11 13.48 -21.23 -22.55
C TYR A 11 12.36 -20.30 -22.05
N ILE A 12 12.62 -19.44 -21.06
CA ILE A 12 11.61 -18.52 -20.53
C ILE A 12 11.45 -17.35 -21.50
N MET A 13 10.32 -17.30 -22.20
CA MET A 13 10.05 -16.25 -23.21
C MET A 13 9.48 -14.96 -22.61
N GLY A 14 8.88 -15.02 -21.43
CA GLY A 14 8.27 -13.84 -20.82
C GLY A 14 7.37 -14.17 -19.63
N VAL A 15 6.66 -13.13 -19.17
CA VAL A 15 5.73 -13.18 -18.04
C VAL A 15 4.40 -12.54 -18.42
N GLN A 16 3.31 -13.06 -17.87
CA GLN A 16 1.96 -12.56 -18.09
C GLN A 16 1.15 -12.66 -16.79
N ALA A 17 0.22 -11.73 -16.58
CA ALA A 17 -0.82 -11.87 -15.56
C ALA A 17 -2.20 -11.79 -16.22
N ASN A 18 -3.09 -12.71 -15.82
CA ASN A 18 -4.43 -12.82 -16.38
C ASN A 18 -5.45 -12.20 -15.42
N VAL A 19 -6.47 -11.55 -15.98
CA VAL A 19 -7.65 -11.09 -15.25
C VAL A 19 -8.85 -11.89 -15.76
N TRP A 20 -9.27 -12.87 -14.97
CA TRP A 20 -10.46 -13.67 -15.26
C TRP A 20 -11.72 -12.97 -14.74
N GLY A 21 -12.78 -12.99 -15.55
CA GLY A 21 -13.95 -12.12 -15.39
C GLY A 21 -15.13 -12.72 -14.64
N GLU A 22 -15.03 -13.93 -14.09
CA GLU A 22 -16.17 -14.69 -13.53
C GLU A 22 -16.97 -13.88 -12.50
N PHE A 23 -16.29 -13.05 -11.72
CA PHE A 23 -16.88 -12.21 -10.66
C PHE A 23 -16.67 -10.70 -10.88
N ILE A 24 -16.40 -10.30 -12.13
CA ILE A 24 -16.17 -8.91 -12.51
C ILE A 24 -17.33 -8.42 -13.40
N HIS A 25 -18.41 -7.99 -12.75
CA HIS A 25 -19.65 -7.60 -13.43
C HIS A 25 -19.68 -6.13 -13.91
N HIS A 26 -18.66 -5.33 -13.59
CA HIS A 26 -18.57 -3.92 -14.00
C HIS A 26 -17.19 -3.63 -14.61
N PRO A 27 -17.09 -2.93 -15.75
CA PRO A 27 -15.81 -2.60 -16.40
C PRO A 27 -14.81 -1.92 -15.46
N ASP A 28 -15.25 -0.97 -14.64
CA ASP A 28 -14.35 -0.28 -13.69
C ASP A 28 -13.73 -1.22 -12.65
N LYS A 29 -14.42 -2.32 -12.34
CA LYS A 29 -13.90 -3.33 -11.41
C LYS A 29 -12.74 -4.12 -12.05
N VAL A 30 -12.64 -4.21 -13.37
CA VAL A 30 -11.46 -4.79 -14.05
C VAL A 30 -10.22 -3.99 -13.68
N ASN A 31 -10.28 -2.66 -13.76
CA ASN A 31 -9.16 -1.78 -13.40
C ASN A 31 -8.82 -1.88 -11.92
N TYR A 32 -9.84 -1.98 -11.06
CA TYR A 32 -9.62 -2.14 -9.62
C TYR A 32 -8.87 -3.44 -9.30
N MET A 33 -9.17 -4.50 -10.05
CA MET A 33 -8.52 -5.80 -9.92
C MET A 33 -7.14 -5.83 -10.61
N ALA A 34 -6.92 -5.03 -11.66
CA ALA A 34 -5.66 -5.01 -12.41
C ALA A 34 -4.59 -4.10 -11.78
N TYR A 35 -4.99 -2.93 -11.27
CA TYR A 35 -4.08 -1.92 -10.73
C TYR A 35 -4.18 -1.86 -9.20
N PRO A 36 -3.02 -1.82 -8.49
CA PRO A 36 -1.67 -1.50 -9.00
C PRO A 36 -0.82 -2.71 -9.43
N ARG A 37 -1.32 -3.96 -9.28
CA ARG A 37 -0.49 -5.16 -9.50
C ARG A 37 0.07 -5.30 -10.93
N ALA A 38 -0.60 -4.74 -11.94
CA ALA A 38 -0.08 -4.65 -13.31
C ALA A 38 1.23 -3.82 -13.39
N MET A 39 1.40 -2.82 -12.53
CA MET A 39 2.64 -2.05 -12.42
C MET A 39 3.79 -2.93 -11.91
N ALA A 40 3.51 -3.79 -10.93
CA ALA A 40 4.48 -4.75 -10.44
C ALA A 40 4.84 -5.79 -11.50
N LEU A 41 3.87 -6.29 -12.28
CA LEU A 41 4.15 -7.19 -13.42
C LEU A 41 5.09 -6.50 -14.43
N SER A 42 4.85 -5.23 -14.73
CA SER A 42 5.67 -4.46 -15.68
C SER A 42 7.11 -4.30 -15.19
N GLU A 43 7.29 -4.00 -13.90
CA GLU A 43 8.62 -3.98 -13.25
C GLU A 43 9.30 -5.36 -13.34
N ILE A 44 8.56 -6.46 -13.14
CA ILE A 44 9.11 -7.82 -13.27
C ILE A 44 9.52 -8.14 -14.71
N GLY A 45 8.66 -7.80 -15.68
CA GLY A 45 8.89 -8.13 -17.09
C GLY A 45 9.94 -7.28 -17.79
N TRP A 46 10.23 -6.08 -17.28
CA TRP A 46 11.09 -5.11 -17.95
C TRP A 46 12.41 -4.81 -17.23
N SER A 47 12.40 -4.68 -15.90
CA SER A 47 13.58 -4.24 -15.16
C SER A 47 14.62 -5.37 -15.01
N PRO A 48 15.93 -5.06 -15.08
CA PRO A 48 16.98 -6.00 -14.72
C PRO A 48 16.82 -6.50 -13.28
N ALA A 49 17.10 -7.78 -13.03
CA ALA A 49 16.82 -8.43 -11.76
C ALA A 49 17.57 -7.77 -10.57
N GLU A 50 18.81 -7.38 -10.79
CA GLU A 50 19.69 -6.74 -9.83
C GLU A 50 19.25 -5.33 -9.41
N LYS A 51 18.37 -4.68 -10.19
CA LYS A 51 17.83 -3.35 -9.87
C LYS A 51 16.49 -3.41 -9.15
N LYS A 52 15.89 -4.59 -9.01
CA LYS A 52 14.57 -4.74 -8.38
C LYS A 52 14.68 -4.57 -6.87
N ASN A 53 14.04 -3.54 -6.35
CA ASN A 53 13.93 -3.27 -4.93
C ASN A 53 12.48 -2.90 -4.59
N TYR A 54 11.88 -3.64 -3.66
CA TYR A 54 10.47 -3.46 -3.32
C TYR A 54 10.18 -2.12 -2.62
N ALA A 55 11.09 -1.66 -1.76
CA ALA A 55 10.92 -0.39 -1.08
C ALA A 55 10.99 0.78 -2.08
N ASP A 56 12.00 0.77 -2.96
CA ASP A 56 12.12 1.75 -4.06
C ASP A 56 10.91 1.72 -5.00
N PHE A 57 10.45 0.53 -5.38
CA PHE A 57 9.26 0.37 -6.21
C PHE A 57 8.03 1.02 -5.57
N ARG A 58 7.80 0.82 -4.26
CA ARG A 58 6.65 1.43 -3.56
C ARG A 58 6.73 2.95 -3.54
N GLU A 59 7.92 3.52 -3.39
CA GLU A 59 8.14 4.96 -3.44
C GLU A 59 7.80 5.54 -4.82
N ARG A 60 8.32 4.93 -5.91
CA ARG A 60 8.01 5.36 -7.28
C ARG A 60 6.54 5.13 -7.66
N LEU A 61 5.95 4.06 -7.14
CA LEU A 61 4.56 3.71 -7.42
C LEU A 61 3.60 4.84 -6.99
N ALA A 62 3.91 5.56 -5.90
CA ALA A 62 3.04 6.63 -5.39
C ALA A 62 2.73 7.70 -6.45
N GLY A 63 3.73 8.13 -7.22
CA GLY A 63 3.56 9.09 -8.32
C GLY A 63 2.77 8.50 -9.49
N CYS A 64 3.02 7.23 -9.84
CA CYS A 64 2.23 6.53 -10.87
C CYS A 64 0.75 6.40 -10.49
N LEU A 65 0.43 6.14 -9.23
CA LEU A 65 -0.96 6.05 -8.77
C LEU A 65 -1.65 7.42 -8.76
N ALA A 66 -0.92 8.49 -8.47
CA ALA A 66 -1.45 9.84 -8.60
C ALA A 66 -1.77 10.20 -10.06
N GLU A 67 -0.97 9.72 -11.01
CA GLU A 67 -1.28 9.84 -12.44
C GLU A 67 -2.53 9.02 -12.83
N LEU A 68 -2.64 7.77 -12.39
CA LEU A 68 -3.84 6.96 -12.63
C LEU A 68 -5.09 7.61 -12.07
N ASP A 69 -5.00 8.27 -10.90
CA ASP A 69 -6.13 8.98 -10.31
C ASP A 69 -6.52 10.22 -11.13
N ARG A 70 -5.53 10.98 -11.62
CA ARG A 70 -5.75 12.11 -12.54
C ARG A 70 -6.39 11.70 -13.86
N GLN A 71 -6.12 10.49 -14.33
CA GLN A 71 -6.74 9.90 -15.53
C GLN A 71 -8.12 9.27 -15.27
N GLY A 72 -8.60 9.26 -14.02
CA GLY A 72 -9.88 8.66 -13.65
C GLY A 72 -9.89 7.13 -13.65
N VAL A 73 -8.71 6.50 -13.62
CA VAL A 73 -8.60 5.03 -13.57
C VAL A 73 -8.95 4.54 -12.17
N THR A 74 -9.97 3.69 -12.06
CA THR A 74 -10.35 3.10 -10.78
C THR A 74 -9.38 1.98 -10.41
N PHE A 75 -8.35 2.27 -9.62
CA PHE A 75 -7.41 1.28 -9.06
C PHE A 75 -7.66 1.01 -7.57
N ARG A 76 -7.16 -0.11 -7.04
CA ARG A 76 -7.15 -0.32 -5.58
C ARG A 76 -6.12 0.61 -4.92
N ILE A 77 -6.58 1.54 -4.08
CA ILE A 77 -5.70 2.42 -3.30
C ILE A 77 -4.96 1.58 -2.24
N PRO A 78 -3.62 1.52 -2.26
CA PRO A 78 -2.84 0.74 -1.29
C PRO A 78 -2.84 1.38 0.09
N GLU A 79 -2.46 0.59 1.09
CA GLU A 79 -2.18 1.02 2.44
C GLU A 79 -1.06 2.07 2.52
N PRO A 80 -1.07 2.98 3.52
CA PRO A 80 0.01 3.94 3.71
C PRO A 80 1.37 3.24 3.84
N ILE A 81 2.43 3.87 3.35
CA ILE A 81 3.79 3.38 3.57
C ILE A 81 4.11 3.56 5.06
N GLY A 82 4.65 2.51 5.71
CA GLY A 82 4.98 2.52 7.14
C GLY A 82 3.87 2.03 8.08
N TRP A 83 2.68 1.69 7.56
CA TRP A 83 1.54 1.22 8.35
C TRP A 83 1.82 -0.03 9.22
N ASP A 84 2.78 -0.85 8.84
CA ASP A 84 3.19 -2.08 9.52
C ASP A 84 4.53 -1.94 10.27
N LYS A 85 5.06 -0.71 10.38
CA LYS A 85 6.41 -0.43 10.91
C LYS A 85 6.40 0.43 12.17
N ALA A 86 5.39 0.27 13.01
CA ALA A 86 5.38 0.91 14.32
C ALA A 86 6.60 0.46 15.14
N ILE A 87 7.34 1.42 15.68
CA ILE A 87 8.51 1.15 16.54
C ILE A 87 8.18 1.52 17.98
N VAL A 88 8.69 0.75 18.95
CA VAL A 88 8.57 1.09 20.36
C VAL A 88 9.86 1.73 20.84
N ARG A 89 9.76 2.93 21.45
CA ARG A 89 10.90 3.61 22.06
C ARG A 89 10.46 4.41 23.27
N GLY A 90 11.13 4.20 24.40
CA GLY A 90 10.91 5.00 25.62
C GLY A 90 9.48 4.96 26.15
N GLY A 91 8.78 3.82 26.02
CA GLY A 91 7.38 3.67 26.45
C GLY A 91 6.34 4.20 25.46
N ASN A 92 6.77 4.71 24.29
CA ASN A 92 5.89 5.19 23.24
C ASN A 92 5.96 4.30 22.00
N ALA A 93 4.82 4.10 21.34
CA ALA A 93 4.74 3.67 19.95
C ALA A 93 4.95 4.89 19.04
N ILE A 94 5.94 4.81 18.17
CA ILE A 94 6.22 5.81 17.13
C ILE A 94 5.75 5.21 15.80
N VAL A 95 4.87 5.93 15.12
CA VAL A 95 4.30 5.51 13.84
C VAL A 95 4.54 6.61 12.81
N ASP A 96 5.36 6.29 11.82
CA ASP A 96 5.63 7.15 10.68
C ASP A 96 4.90 6.62 9.46
N LEU A 97 3.95 7.41 8.96
CA LEU A 97 3.13 7.10 7.80
C LEU A 97 3.46 8.05 6.65
N LYS A 98 3.54 7.48 5.45
CA LYS A 98 3.63 8.23 4.21
C LYS A 98 2.50 7.83 3.25
N PRO A 99 1.89 8.79 2.53
CA PRO A 99 0.88 8.46 1.53
C PRO A 99 1.41 7.48 0.47
N SER A 100 0.63 6.45 0.16
CA SER A 100 0.93 5.48 -0.90
C SER A 100 0.52 5.97 -2.29
N VAL A 101 -0.14 7.12 -2.35
CA VAL A 101 -0.49 7.87 -3.56
C VAL A 101 -0.03 9.30 -3.32
N GLU A 102 0.75 9.84 -4.27
CA GLU A 102 1.28 11.19 -4.15
C GLU A 102 0.15 12.23 -4.07
N GLY A 103 0.25 13.17 -3.12
CA GLY A 103 -0.76 14.19 -2.88
C GLY A 103 -2.02 13.70 -2.15
N ALA A 104 -2.06 12.46 -1.67
CA ALA A 104 -3.17 11.97 -0.85
C ALA A 104 -3.00 12.36 0.62
N ASP A 105 -4.12 12.67 1.26
CA ASP A 105 -4.19 12.91 2.69
C ASP A 105 -4.37 11.59 3.46
N ILE A 106 -3.75 11.48 4.63
CA ILE A 106 -4.00 10.36 5.56
C ILE A 106 -4.83 10.88 6.72
N TYR A 107 -5.92 10.19 7.03
CA TYR A 107 -6.72 10.45 8.22
C TYR A 107 -6.64 9.26 9.17
N TYR A 108 -6.57 9.54 10.47
CA TYR A 108 -6.38 8.50 11.48
C TYR A 108 -7.17 8.73 12.77
N THR A 109 -7.42 7.65 13.50
CA THR A 109 -7.93 7.61 14.88
C THR A 109 -7.00 6.75 15.72
N THR A 110 -6.93 7.03 17.03
CA THR A 110 -6.05 6.31 17.97
C THR A 110 -6.82 5.50 19.01
N ASP A 111 -8.15 5.57 18.96
CA ASP A 111 -9.09 4.89 19.86
C ASP A 111 -9.80 3.70 19.18
N GLY A 112 -9.42 3.38 17.93
CA GLY A 112 -10.03 2.32 17.14
C GLY A 112 -11.39 2.67 16.51
N THR A 113 -11.88 3.90 16.63
CA THR A 113 -13.09 4.35 15.92
C THR A 113 -12.85 4.50 14.40
N ASP A 114 -13.92 4.59 13.59
CA ASP A 114 -13.75 4.75 12.15
C ASP A 114 -13.16 6.15 11.83
N PRO A 115 -11.96 6.24 11.22
CA PRO A 115 -11.34 7.51 10.87
C PRO A 115 -12.10 8.31 9.81
N ARG A 116 -13.08 7.72 9.12
CA ARG A 116 -13.95 8.47 8.20
C ARG A 116 -14.92 9.41 8.92
N LEU A 117 -15.25 9.11 10.18
CA LEU A 117 -16.19 9.89 10.98
C LEU A 117 -15.48 10.81 11.97
N TYR A 118 -14.39 10.32 12.58
CA TYR A 118 -13.72 10.99 13.70
C TYR A 118 -12.22 11.20 13.46
N GLY A 119 -11.75 10.95 12.23
CA GLY A 119 -10.33 11.00 11.92
C GLY A 119 -9.75 12.40 11.95
N LYS A 120 -8.52 12.49 12.46
CA LYS A 120 -7.68 13.67 12.36
C LYS A 120 -6.77 13.56 11.14
N LEU A 121 -6.48 14.69 10.51
CA LEU A 121 -5.48 14.74 9.45
C LEU A 121 -4.10 14.41 10.04
N TYR A 122 -3.39 13.48 9.40
CA TYR A 122 -2.01 13.16 9.72
C TYR A 122 -1.09 14.21 9.07
N THR A 123 -0.40 14.99 9.90
CA THR A 123 0.58 15.99 9.43
C THR A 123 2.02 15.61 9.79
N ASP A 124 2.20 14.87 10.88
CA ASP A 124 3.50 14.54 11.46
C ASP A 124 3.49 13.15 12.09
N THR A 125 4.68 12.59 12.31
CA THR A 125 4.90 11.31 12.99
C THR A 125 4.14 11.21 14.31
N LEU A 126 3.37 10.13 14.48
CA LEU A 126 2.61 9.89 15.69
C LEU A 126 3.50 9.35 16.79
N GLN A 127 3.37 9.90 17.99
CA GLN A 127 3.98 9.40 19.21
C GLN A 127 2.87 9.13 20.22
N LEU A 128 2.59 7.86 20.48
CA LEU A 128 1.49 7.44 21.35
C LEU A 128 2.03 6.67 22.55
N PRO A 129 1.60 6.98 23.78
CA PRO A 129 1.99 6.19 24.94
C PRO A 129 1.47 4.77 24.79
N LEU A 130 2.29 3.78 25.13
CA LEU A 130 1.86 2.40 25.16
C LEU A 130 0.81 2.21 26.26
N SER A 131 -0.33 1.64 25.89
CA SER A 131 -1.35 1.17 26.83
C SER A 131 -1.32 -0.34 26.95
N PHE A 132 -1.76 -0.87 28.09
CA PHE A 132 -1.92 -2.32 28.32
C PHE A 132 -2.82 -3.01 27.28
N SER A 133 -3.74 -2.27 26.65
CA SER A 133 -4.62 -2.74 25.58
C SER A 133 -3.99 -2.67 24.17
N GLY A 134 -2.71 -2.30 24.07
CA GLY A 134 -2.06 -1.98 22.80
C GLY A 134 -2.54 -0.64 22.21
N VAL A 135 -1.87 -0.20 21.15
CA VAL A 135 -2.18 1.03 20.43
C VAL A 135 -2.99 0.68 19.17
N ASN A 136 -4.28 1.03 19.15
CA ASN A 136 -5.19 0.74 18.04
C ASN A 136 -5.34 1.96 17.14
N ILE A 137 -4.44 2.12 16.18
CA ILE A 137 -4.55 3.20 15.21
C ILE A 137 -5.27 2.66 13.99
N LYS A 138 -6.36 3.32 13.59
CA LYS A 138 -7.00 3.08 12.30
C LYS A 138 -6.72 4.27 11.39
N CYS A 139 -6.41 4.01 10.13
CA CYS A 139 -6.15 5.04 9.15
C CYS A 139 -6.70 4.70 7.76
N TYR A 140 -6.90 5.71 6.93
CA TYR A 140 -7.22 5.56 5.52
C TYR A 140 -6.62 6.73 4.73
N LEU A 141 -6.48 6.56 3.42
CA LEU A 141 -6.07 7.61 2.50
C LEU A 141 -7.28 8.21 1.80
N ARG A 142 -7.27 9.52 1.61
CA ARG A 142 -8.21 10.26 0.77
C ARG A 142 -7.43 10.92 -0.37
N LEU A 143 -7.78 10.56 -1.60
CA LEU A 143 -7.18 11.14 -2.80
C LEU A 143 -7.82 12.51 -3.11
N SER A 144 -7.13 13.31 -3.92
CA SER A 144 -7.64 14.61 -4.39
C SER A 144 -8.90 14.47 -5.26
N SER A 145 -9.09 13.35 -5.95
CA SER A 145 -10.33 13.00 -6.65
C SER A 145 -11.53 12.73 -5.73
N GLY A 146 -11.32 12.65 -4.41
CA GLY A 146 -12.34 12.28 -3.43
C GLY A 146 -12.48 10.77 -3.19
N ARG A 147 -11.75 9.93 -3.95
CA ARG A 147 -11.70 8.48 -3.71
C ARG A 147 -10.94 8.18 -2.41
N SER A 148 -11.35 7.11 -1.73
CA SER A 148 -10.77 6.73 -0.44
C SER A 148 -10.36 5.26 -0.40
N SER A 149 -9.29 4.97 0.31
CA SER A 149 -8.86 3.59 0.54
C SER A 149 -9.80 2.84 1.49
N ALA A 150 -9.54 1.54 1.65
CA ALA A 150 -10.02 0.81 2.82
C ALA A 150 -9.45 1.43 4.11
N VAL A 151 -10.07 1.10 5.25
CA VAL A 151 -9.46 1.44 6.55
C VAL A 151 -8.48 0.34 6.90
N TYR A 152 -7.28 0.75 7.30
CA TYR A 152 -6.20 -0.10 7.75
C TYR A 152 -6.01 0.08 9.25
N THR A 153 -5.61 -0.99 9.91
CA THR A 153 -5.25 -0.96 11.33
C THR A 153 -3.73 -1.08 11.43
N VAL A 154 -3.09 -0.09 12.03
CA VAL A 154 -1.69 -0.17 12.42
C VAL A 154 -1.64 -0.90 13.76
N VAL A 155 -0.87 -1.97 13.81
CA VAL A 155 -0.63 -2.73 15.04
C VAL A 155 0.76 -2.38 15.53
N ALA A 156 0.86 -1.78 16.71
CA ALA A 156 2.14 -1.63 17.38
C ALA A 156 2.62 -2.99 17.87
N PRO A 157 3.90 -3.36 17.65
CA PRO A 157 4.44 -4.60 18.19
C PRO A 157 4.28 -4.63 19.71
N ASP A 158 3.79 -5.75 20.21
CA ASP A 158 3.62 -6.01 21.64
C ASP A 158 5.01 -5.96 22.31
N THR A 159 5.13 -5.25 23.44
CA THR A 159 6.38 -5.12 24.21
C THR A 159 6.72 -6.40 24.95
N LYS A 160 6.94 -7.49 24.23
CA LYS A 160 7.59 -8.67 24.81
C LYS A 160 9.11 -8.51 24.82
#